data_AF-A0A6J5XL15-F1
#
_entry.id   AF-A0A6J5XL15-F1
#
_cell.length_a   1.000
_cell.length_b   1.000
_cell.length_c   1.000
_cell.angle_alpha   90.00
_cell.angle_beta   90.00
_cell.angle_gamma   90.00
#
_symmetry.space_group_name_H-M   'P 1'
#
loop_
_entity.id
_entity.type
_entity.pdbx_description
1 polymer ?
#
loop_
_entity_poly.entity_id
_entity_poly.type
_entity_poly.pdbx_seq_one_letter_code
_entity_poly.pdbx_strand_id
1 'polypeptide(L)'
;MEDKHSQPHAIMVPMPLQGHLLPHTHLAMKLASNGFTITFINTQHIHHQITKSQPNDTEDQDDILCHSTKVRPRHTLQDLQSDPSVTCLIVDTFHPWSATIANKYNLVNISFWTEPALVLSIYYHLDLLRERGHYGSHDNQEDTIDYIPGVQAIEPKDLMSHLQEADISTPMH
;
A
#
# COMPACT_ATOMS: atom_id res chain seq x y z
N MET A 1 23.43 23.63 -24.21
CA MET A 1 22.03 23.23 -24.04
C MET A 1 22.00 22.38 -22.80
N GLU A 2 21.65 22.95 -21.65
CA GLU A 2 21.51 22.20 -20.41
C GLU A 2 20.29 21.30 -20.52
N ASP A 3 20.52 20.01 -20.35
CA ASP A 3 19.47 19.02 -20.15
C ASP A 3 18.71 19.43 -18.88
N LYS A 4 17.46 19.90 -19.01
CA LYS A 4 16.60 20.11 -17.85
C LYS A 4 16.32 18.73 -17.27
N HIS A 5 17.15 18.28 -16.34
CA HIS A 5 16.81 17.15 -15.48
C HIS A 5 15.52 17.54 -14.73
N SER A 6 14.38 17.13 -15.28
CA SER A 6 13.08 17.30 -14.68
C SER A 6 13.08 16.59 -13.34
N GLN A 7 12.73 17.31 -12.29
CA GLN A 7 12.63 16.78 -10.94
C GLN A 7 11.73 15.53 -10.95
N PRO A 8 12.18 14.37 -10.43
CA PRO A 8 11.37 13.16 -10.46
C PRO A 8 10.11 13.38 -9.62
N HIS A 9 8.96 12.95 -10.15
CA HIS A 9 7.68 13.10 -9.51
C HIS A 9 7.07 11.73 -9.23
N ALA A 10 6.83 11.43 -7.95
CA ALA A 10 6.20 10.20 -7.52
C ALA A 10 4.76 10.45 -7.04
N ILE A 11 3.85 9.56 -7.42
CA ILE A 11 2.54 9.43 -6.77
C ILE A 11 2.65 8.36 -5.68
N MET A 12 2.18 8.68 -4.48
CA MET A 12 2.19 7.75 -3.34
C MET A 12 0.75 7.39 -2.94
N VAL A 13 0.45 6.10 -2.88
CA VAL A 13 -0.88 5.58 -2.51
C VAL A 13 -0.74 4.56 -1.38
N PRO A 14 -0.92 4.99 -0.11
CA PRO A 14 -0.92 4.11 1.05
C PRO A 14 -2.23 3.32 1.16
N MET A 15 -2.16 2.16 1.82
CA MET A 15 -3.35 1.47 2.34
C MET A 15 -4.01 2.35 3.43
N PRO A 16 -5.35 2.55 3.42
CA PRO A 16 -6.07 3.40 4.39
C PRO A 16 -6.10 2.90 5.85
N LEU A 17 -5.14 2.07 6.25
CA LEU A 17 -5.00 1.56 7.61
C LEU A 17 -3.93 2.36 8.37
N GLN A 18 -4.19 2.61 9.66
CA GLN A 18 -3.37 3.49 10.50
C GLN A 18 -1.88 3.08 10.53
N GLY A 19 -1.58 1.78 10.48
CA GLY A 19 -0.21 1.25 10.46
C GLY A 19 0.56 1.50 9.16
N HIS A 20 -0.13 1.72 8.04
CA HIS A 20 0.47 1.86 6.71
C HIS A 20 0.73 3.33 6.34
N LEU A 21 -0.13 4.24 6.82
CA LEU A 21 -0.08 5.64 6.46
C LEU A 21 1.17 6.37 6.97
N LEU A 22 1.60 6.08 8.20
CA LEU A 22 2.74 6.75 8.82
C LEU A 22 4.08 6.41 8.11
N PRO A 23 4.42 5.13 7.85
CA PRO A 23 5.59 4.80 7.04
C PRO A 23 5.60 5.46 5.66
N HIS A 24 4.44 5.51 4.99
CA HIS A 24 4.32 6.19 3.69
C HIS A 24 4.58 7.69 3.80
N THR A 25 4.05 8.35 4.85
CA THR A 25 4.29 9.78 5.10
C THR A 25 5.76 10.06 5.37
N HIS A 26 6.42 9.22 6.17
CA HIS A 26 7.86 9.34 6.43
C HIS A 26 8.69 9.15 5.14
N LEU A 27 8.36 8.16 4.32
CA LEU A 27 8.99 7.95 3.02
C LEU A 27 8.77 9.16 2.09
N ALA A 28 7.55 9.70 2.04
CA ALA A 28 7.21 10.89 1.25
C ALA A 28 8.08 12.10 1.63
N MET A 29 8.17 12.40 2.93
CA MET A 29 9.01 13.50 3.43
C MET A 29 10.48 13.28 3.09
N LYS A 30 10.98 12.04 3.24
CA LYS A 30 12.36 11.71 2.91
C LYS A 30 12.64 11.90 1.43
N LEU A 31 11.79 11.40 0.53
CA LEU A 31 11.95 11.58 -0.92
C LEU A 31 11.85 13.05 -1.31
N ALA A 32 10.89 13.79 -0.76
CA ALA A 32 10.74 15.23 -1.01
C ALA A 32 12.00 16.01 -0.60
N SER A 33 12.59 15.71 0.56
CA SER A 33 13.86 16.32 0.99
C SER A 33 15.06 15.97 0.10
N ASN A 34 14.97 14.90 -0.69
CA ASN A 34 15.98 14.48 -1.66
C ASN A 34 15.65 14.94 -3.09
N GLY A 35 14.75 15.91 -3.23
CA GLY A 35 14.45 16.52 -4.52
C GLY A 35 13.43 15.75 -5.35
N PHE A 36 12.56 14.92 -4.77
CA PHE A 36 11.35 14.46 -5.47
C PHE A 36 10.21 15.47 -5.31
N THR A 37 9.37 15.60 -6.34
CA THR A 37 8.00 16.08 -6.15
C THR A 37 7.13 14.89 -5.73
N ILE A 38 6.35 15.03 -4.67
CA ILE A 38 5.49 13.94 -4.16
C ILE A 38 4.03 14.38 -4.21
N THR A 39 3.21 13.62 -4.93
CA THR A 39 1.75 13.67 -4.82
C THR A 39 1.31 12.54 -3.90
N PHE A 40 0.90 12.89 -2.68
CA PHE A 40 0.47 11.91 -1.68
C PHE A 40 -1.06 11.79 -1.68
N ILE A 41 -1.57 10.61 -2.00
CA ILE A 41 -3.02 10.35 -2.03
C ILE A 41 -3.45 9.86 -0.65
N ASN A 42 -4.11 10.71 0.13
CA ASN A 42 -4.63 10.30 1.43
C ASN A 42 -5.93 9.49 1.26
N THR A 43 -5.81 8.16 1.34
CA THR A 43 -6.93 7.23 1.21
C THR A 43 -7.88 7.25 2.42
N GLN A 44 -7.45 7.67 3.61
CA GLN A 44 -8.35 7.82 4.79
C GLN A 44 -9.31 8.99 4.61
N HIS A 45 -8.83 10.11 4.08
CA HIS A 45 -9.70 11.26 3.78
C HIS A 45 -10.70 10.91 2.66
N ILE A 46 -10.25 10.17 1.63
CA ILE A 46 -11.12 9.71 0.55
C ILE A 46 -12.15 8.69 1.05
N HIS A 47 -11.74 7.71 1.86
CA HIS A 47 -12.64 6.71 2.44
C HIS A 47 -13.65 7.35 3.40
N HIS A 48 -13.21 8.27 4.27
CA HIS A 48 -14.08 9.00 5.17
C HIS A 48 -15.06 9.91 4.44
N GLN A 49 -14.62 10.60 3.38
CA GLN A 49 -15.50 11.41 2.52
C GLN A 49 -16.52 10.52 1.78
N ILE A 50 -16.10 9.35 1.26
CA ILE A 50 -17.01 8.39 0.60
C ILE A 50 -18.05 7.86 1.61
N THR A 51 -17.61 7.47 2.81
CA THR A 51 -18.48 6.97 3.88
C THR A 51 -19.40 8.06 4.44
N LYS A 52 -18.91 9.30 4.62
CA LYS A 52 -19.71 10.46 5.03
C LYS A 52 -20.61 11.01 3.92
N SER A 53 -20.31 10.75 2.65
CA SER A 53 -21.12 11.20 1.52
C SER A 53 -22.36 10.34 1.24
N GLN A 54 -22.65 9.35 2.09
CA GLN A 54 -24.03 8.86 2.24
C GLN A 54 -24.87 9.99 2.86
N PRO A 55 -26.07 10.28 2.33
CA PRO A 55 -26.70 11.57 2.51
C PRO A 55 -27.22 11.70 3.94
N ASN A 56 -26.54 12.50 4.76
CA ASN A 56 -27.15 13.36 5.76
C ASN A 56 -26.20 14.52 6.06
N ASP A 57 -26.78 15.71 6.00
CA ASP A 57 -26.13 17.00 5.85
C ASP A 57 -25.21 17.45 7.00
N THR A 58 -24.45 18.49 6.65
CA THR A 58 -23.93 19.62 7.44
C THR A 58 -22.55 19.57 8.09
N GLU A 59 -21.78 20.59 7.67
CA GLU A 59 -20.87 21.47 8.42
C GLU A 59 -19.40 21.06 8.63
N ASP A 60 -18.58 21.74 7.82
CA ASP A 60 -17.35 22.50 8.13
C ASP A 60 -16.52 22.05 9.34
N GLN A 61 -15.33 21.54 9.06
CA GLN A 61 -14.18 21.63 9.97
C GLN A 61 -12.87 21.50 9.19
N ASP A 62 -12.18 22.63 9.08
CA ASP A 62 -10.75 22.72 8.79
C ASP A 62 -9.97 21.82 9.74
N ASP A 63 -9.14 20.90 9.22
CA ASP A 63 -8.09 20.28 10.01
C ASP A 63 -6.85 19.88 9.18
N ILE A 64 -5.82 20.73 9.31
CA ILE A 64 -4.43 20.38 9.62
C ILE A 64 -3.80 19.26 8.76
N LEU A 65 -3.41 19.60 7.53
CA LEU A 65 -2.13 19.14 6.95
C LEU A 65 -1.65 20.00 5.76
N CYS A 66 -1.86 21.32 5.81
CA CYS A 66 -1.42 22.23 4.73
C CYS A 66 -0.41 23.27 5.21
N HIS A 67 0.64 22.85 5.91
CA HIS A 67 1.82 23.71 6.03
C HIS A 67 3.11 22.92 5.84
N SER A 68 3.82 23.30 4.76
CA SER A 68 5.24 23.07 4.49
C SER A 68 5.65 21.70 3.93
N THR A 69 5.10 21.34 2.78
CA THR A 69 5.78 20.75 1.60
C THR A 69 4.81 20.99 0.43
N LYS A 70 5.24 21.13 -0.84
CA LYS A 70 4.31 21.25 -2.00
C LYS A 70 3.53 19.95 -2.23
N VAL A 71 2.76 19.49 -1.26
CA VAL A 71 1.77 18.43 -1.40
C VAL A 71 0.55 19.13 -2.00
N ARG A 72 0.34 18.99 -3.31
CA ARG A 72 -0.86 19.52 -3.95
C ARG A 72 -2.04 18.66 -3.49
N PRO A 73 -2.99 19.17 -2.69
CA PRO A 73 -4.10 18.38 -2.21
C PRO A 73 -5.21 18.43 -3.25
N ARG A 74 -5.01 17.84 -4.43
CA ARG A 74 -6.07 17.82 -5.46
C ARG A 74 -5.79 16.88 -6.63
N HIS A 75 -5.64 15.57 -6.43
CA HIS A 75 -5.56 14.67 -7.59
C HIS A 75 -6.32 13.35 -7.37
N THR A 76 -7.35 13.13 -8.18
CA THR A 76 -7.90 11.80 -8.49
C THR A 76 -6.98 11.10 -9.48
N LEU A 77 -7.02 9.76 -9.56
CA LEU A 77 -6.22 8.97 -10.52
C LEU A 77 -6.40 9.40 -12.00
N GLN A 78 -7.41 10.21 -12.32
CA GLN A 78 -7.68 10.73 -13.65
C GLN A 78 -6.69 11.82 -14.09
N ASP A 79 -6.06 12.53 -13.14
CA ASP A 79 -5.11 13.61 -13.44
C ASP A 79 -3.72 13.11 -13.88
N LEU A 80 -3.43 11.81 -13.71
CA LEU A 80 -2.23 11.13 -14.21
C LEU A 80 -2.01 11.30 -15.71
N GLN A 81 -3.08 11.53 -16.48
CA GLN A 81 -3.00 11.73 -17.93
C GLN A 81 -2.53 13.13 -18.33
N SER A 82 -2.59 14.10 -17.41
CA SER A 82 -2.40 15.52 -17.71
C SER A 82 -1.06 16.08 -17.24
N ASP A 83 -0.31 15.35 -16.42
CA ASP A 83 0.99 15.78 -15.90
C ASP A 83 2.14 14.91 -16.45
N PRO A 84 2.84 15.35 -17.49
CA PRO A 84 3.96 14.62 -18.09
C PRO A 84 5.20 14.54 -17.19
N SER A 85 5.18 15.13 -15.98
CA SER A 85 6.29 15.07 -15.04
C SER A 85 6.31 13.81 -14.17
N VAL A 86 5.20 13.06 -14.09
CA VAL A 86 5.11 11.86 -13.23
C VAL A 86 6.00 10.76 -13.78
N THR A 87 6.94 10.29 -12.96
CA THR A 87 7.94 9.29 -13.35
C THR A 87 7.73 7.94 -12.67
N CYS A 88 7.10 7.91 -11.49
CA CYS A 88 6.90 6.66 -10.75
C CYS A 88 5.64 6.67 -9.88
N LEU A 89 5.19 5.46 -9.58
CA LEU A 89 4.03 5.15 -8.77
C LEU A 89 4.50 4.29 -7.59
N ILE A 90 4.41 4.82 -6.37
CA ILE A 90 4.76 4.14 -5.13
C ILE A 90 3.46 3.76 -4.43
N VAL A 91 3.19 2.47 -4.32
CA VAL A 91 1.89 1.98 -3.84
C VAL A 91 2.12 0.90 -2.81
N ASP A 92 1.28 0.90 -1.79
CA ASP A 92 1.22 -0.18 -0.83
C ASP A 92 0.99 -1.52 -1.54
N THR A 93 1.75 -2.55 -1.16
CA THR A 93 1.79 -3.87 -1.82
C THR A 93 0.41 -4.52 -1.97
N PHE A 94 -0.52 -4.22 -1.07
CA PHE A 94 -1.89 -4.73 -1.11
C PHE A 94 -2.76 -4.16 -2.25
N HIS A 95 -2.25 -3.29 -3.12
CA HIS A 95 -2.98 -2.80 -4.29
C HIS A 95 -2.52 -3.52 -5.58
N PRO A 96 -3.20 -4.61 -6.00
CA PRO A 96 -2.81 -5.39 -7.17
C PRO A 96 -2.94 -4.61 -8.48
N TRP A 97 -3.76 -3.55 -8.53
CA TRP A 97 -3.95 -2.71 -9.71
C TRP A 97 -2.73 -1.83 -10.04
N SER A 98 -1.79 -1.65 -9.12
CA SER A 98 -0.63 -0.76 -9.26
C SER A 98 0.19 -1.06 -10.52
N ALA A 99 0.50 -2.32 -10.77
CA ALA A 99 1.25 -2.77 -11.95
C ALA A 99 0.52 -2.45 -13.26
N THR A 100 -0.79 -2.66 -13.30
CA THR A 100 -1.63 -2.35 -14.47
C THR A 100 -1.60 -0.86 -14.81
N ILE A 101 -1.72 0.00 -13.79
CA ILE A 101 -1.68 1.46 -13.96
C ILE A 101 -0.28 1.91 -14.37
N ALA A 102 0.77 1.42 -13.72
CA ALA A 102 2.14 1.78 -14.04
C ALA A 102 2.50 1.40 -15.49
N ASN A 103 2.14 0.19 -15.94
CA ASN A 103 2.36 -0.24 -17.33
C ASN A 103 1.57 0.62 -18.32
N LYS A 104 0.31 0.93 -18.02
CA LYS A 104 -0.55 1.75 -18.89
C LYS A 104 0.03 3.14 -19.14
N TYR A 105 0.66 3.73 -18.13
CA TYR A 105 1.20 5.09 -18.19
C TYR A 105 2.73 5.14 -18.28
N ASN A 106 3.38 4.00 -18.55
CA ASN A 106 4.84 3.88 -18.64
C ASN A 106 5.59 4.47 -17.43
N LEU A 107 5.08 4.19 -16.23
CA LEU A 107 5.65 4.62 -14.95
C LEU A 107 6.48 3.50 -14.34
N VAL A 108 7.49 3.86 -13.54
CA VAL A 108 8.14 2.88 -12.66
C VAL A 108 7.18 2.50 -11.54
N ASN A 109 6.81 1.21 -11.45
CA ASN A 109 6.01 0.67 -10.36
C ASN A 109 6.90 0.34 -9.16
N ILE A 110 6.60 0.92 -8.00
CA ILE A 110 7.31 0.67 -6.75
C ILE A 110 6.29 0.16 -5.73
N SER A 111 6.39 -1.11 -5.40
CA SER A 111 5.64 -1.71 -4.30
C SER A 111 6.33 -1.36 -2.98
N PHE A 112 5.59 -0.80 -2.03
CA PHE A 112 6.08 -0.49 -0.70
C PHE A 112 5.42 -1.39 0.35
N TRP A 113 6.24 -2.16 1.04
CA TRP A 113 5.82 -3.10 2.09
C TRP A 113 6.08 -2.48 3.47
N THR A 114 5.03 -2.28 4.25
CA THR A 114 5.12 -1.60 5.56
C THR A 114 5.04 -2.54 6.76
N GLU A 115 4.92 -3.85 6.51
CA GLU A 115 4.85 -4.88 7.54
C GLU A 115 6.21 -5.56 7.77
N PRO A 116 6.36 -6.44 8.77
CA PRO A 116 7.61 -7.17 9.00
C PRO A 116 8.02 -8.02 7.78
N ALA A 117 9.34 -8.16 7.56
CA ALA A 117 9.88 -8.99 6.49
C ALA A 117 9.49 -10.48 6.62
N LEU A 118 9.26 -10.94 7.85
CA LEU A 118 8.74 -12.28 8.12
C LEU A 118 7.38 -12.49 7.46
N VAL A 119 6.48 -11.51 7.57
CA VAL A 119 5.14 -11.59 6.99
C VAL A 119 5.23 -11.64 5.47
N LEU A 120 6.06 -10.80 4.86
CA LEU A 120 6.31 -10.84 3.41
C LEU A 120 6.79 -12.23 2.96
N SER A 121 7.69 -12.85 3.74
CA SER A 121 8.24 -14.18 3.43
C SER A 121 7.14 -15.25 3.49
N ILE A 122 6.22 -15.15 4.46
CA ILE A 122 5.06 -16.05 4.55
C ILE A 122 4.14 -15.87 3.34
N TYR A 123 3.79 -14.63 2.98
CA TYR A 123 2.95 -14.36 1.81
C TYR A 123 3.59 -14.82 0.49
N TYR A 124 4.91 -14.64 0.36
CA TYR A 124 5.64 -15.09 -0.83
C TYR A 124 5.58 -16.61 -1.01
N HIS A 125 5.42 -17.35 0.09
CA HIS A 125 5.35 -18.81 0.13
C HIS A 125 3.94 -19.33 0.48
N LEU A 126 2.89 -18.54 0.21
CA LEU A 126 1.50 -18.91 0.51
C LEU A 126 1.06 -20.19 -0.23
N ASP A 127 1.67 -20.48 -1.38
CA ASP A 127 1.51 -21.73 -2.12
C ASP A 127 1.93 -22.95 -1.29
N LEU A 128 3.07 -22.88 -0.59
CA LEU A 128 3.52 -23.95 0.31
C LEU A 128 2.56 -24.14 1.48
N LEU A 129 2.05 -23.05 2.08
CA LEU A 129 1.07 -23.13 3.15
C LEU A 129 -0.21 -23.82 2.66
N ARG A 130 -0.64 -23.54 1.44
CA ARG A 130 -1.81 -24.18 0.82
C ARG A 130 -1.57 -25.66 0.51
N GLU A 131 -0.43 -26.00 -0.07
CA GLU A 131 -0.05 -27.40 -0.36
C GLU A 131 0.02 -28.25 0.92
N ARG A 132 0.41 -27.64 2.03
CA ARG A 132 0.53 -28.29 3.34
C ARG A 132 -0.72 -28.14 4.21
N GLY A 133 -1.80 -27.55 3.72
CA GLY A 133 -3.08 -27.46 4.44
C GLY A 133 -3.10 -26.48 5.63
N HIS A 134 -2.13 -25.56 5.72
CA HIS A 134 -2.11 -24.47 6.70
C HIS A 134 -2.83 -23.21 6.21
N TYR A 135 -3.21 -23.15 4.93
CA TYR A 135 -3.99 -22.05 4.34
C TYR A 135 -5.06 -22.60 3.40
N GLY A 136 -6.31 -22.15 3.55
CA GLY A 136 -7.44 -22.58 2.71
C GLY A 136 -7.93 -24.03 2.94
N SER A 137 -7.37 -24.74 3.92
CA SER A 137 -7.87 -26.03 4.44
C SER A 137 -7.73 -26.05 5.97
N HIS A 138 -8.48 -26.93 6.63
CA HIS A 138 -8.39 -27.17 8.08
C HIS A 138 -7.51 -28.36 8.46
N ASP A 139 -6.96 -29.09 7.48
CA ASP A 139 -6.37 -30.41 7.73
C ASP A 139 -5.16 -30.37 8.69
N ASN A 140 -4.32 -29.32 8.62
CA ASN A 140 -3.07 -29.24 9.38
C ASN A 140 -2.88 -27.91 10.13
N GLN A 141 -3.97 -27.22 10.51
CA GLN A 141 -3.86 -25.90 11.16
C GLN A 141 -3.13 -25.91 12.51
N GLU A 142 -2.96 -27.06 13.14
CA GLU A 142 -2.29 -27.20 14.45
C GLU A 142 -0.79 -27.55 14.32
N ASP A 143 -0.33 -27.92 13.13
CA ASP A 143 1.06 -28.35 12.92
C ASP A 143 2.03 -27.15 12.83
N THR A 144 3.23 -27.31 13.36
CA THR A 144 4.29 -26.28 13.24
C THR A 144 4.70 -26.07 11.78
N ILE A 145 4.83 -24.81 11.36
CA ILE A 145 5.27 -24.43 10.01
C ILE A 145 6.79 -24.31 10.00
N ASP A 146 7.50 -25.31 9.49
CA ASP A 146 8.97 -25.39 9.47
C ASP A 146 9.60 -25.41 8.06
N TYR A 147 8.76 -25.25 7.03
CA TYR A 147 9.14 -25.43 5.62
C TYR A 147 9.33 -24.13 4.83
N ILE A 148 9.23 -22.96 5.47
CA ILE A 148 9.45 -21.66 4.81
C ILE A 148 10.96 -21.38 4.71
N PRO A 149 11.52 -21.23 3.49
CA PRO A 149 12.95 -20.98 3.32
C PRO A 149 13.45 -19.73 4.04
N GLY A 150 14.50 -19.86 4.86
CA GLY A 150 15.13 -18.73 5.55
C GLY A 150 14.36 -18.20 6.77
N VAL A 151 13.25 -18.85 7.14
CA VAL A 151 12.39 -18.49 8.27
C VAL A 151 12.47 -19.59 9.33
N GLN A 152 12.54 -19.20 10.60
CA GLN A 152 12.49 -20.15 11.71
C GLN A 152 11.08 -20.75 11.83
N ALA A 153 10.99 -21.96 12.39
CA ALA A 153 9.72 -22.63 12.60
C ALA A 153 8.71 -21.72 13.32
N ILE A 154 7.49 -21.68 12.80
CA ILE A 154 6.40 -20.83 13.29
C ILE A 154 5.33 -21.73 13.89
N GLU A 155 4.97 -21.49 15.14
CA GLU A 155 3.82 -22.12 15.76
C GLU A 155 2.53 -21.53 15.16
N PRO A 156 1.48 -22.31 14.87
CA PRO A 156 0.28 -21.80 14.22
C PRO A 156 -0.40 -20.63 14.94
N LYS A 157 -0.37 -20.63 16.28
CA LYS A 157 -0.88 -19.54 17.11
C LYS A 157 -0.16 -18.20 16.91
N ASP A 158 1.08 -18.24 16.43
CA ASP A 158 1.92 -17.08 16.13
C ASP A 158 1.78 -16.63 14.67
N LEU A 159 1.04 -17.39 13.84
CA LEU A 159 0.64 -16.99 12.50
C LEU A 159 -0.35 -15.82 12.57
N MET A 160 -0.41 -15.01 11.52
CA MET A 160 -1.38 -13.92 11.46
C MET A 160 -2.80 -14.45 11.41
N SER A 161 -3.69 -13.83 12.18
CA SER A 161 -5.08 -14.29 12.36
C SER A 161 -5.84 -14.47 11.04
N HIS A 162 -5.62 -13.59 10.06
CA HIS A 162 -6.29 -13.68 8.75
C HIS A 162 -5.80 -14.85 7.88
N LEU A 163 -4.61 -15.41 8.13
CA LEU A 163 -4.17 -16.64 7.46
C LEU A 163 -4.69 -17.91 8.12
N GLN A 164 -5.19 -17.80 9.37
CA GLN A 164 -5.82 -18.90 10.09
C GLN A 164 -7.30 -19.07 9.70
N GLU A 165 -7.90 -18.07 9.07
CA GLU A 165 -9.27 -18.12 8.56
C GLU A 165 -9.36 -19.03 7.32
N ALA A 166 -10.29 -19.98 7.33
CA ALA A 166 -10.54 -20.85 6.18
C ALA A 166 -11.37 -20.19 5.08
N ASP A 167 -11.92 -18.99 5.36
CA ASP A 167 -12.75 -18.25 4.43
C ASP A 167 -11.92 -17.21 3.68
N ILE A 168 -11.63 -17.50 2.41
CA ILE A 168 -10.88 -16.63 1.49
C ILE A 168 -11.68 -15.40 1.02
N SER A 169 -12.91 -15.19 1.52
CA SER A 169 -13.80 -14.09 1.09
C SER A 169 -13.54 -12.74 1.78
N THR A 170 -12.67 -12.70 2.80
CA THR A 170 -12.31 -11.46 3.48
C THR A 170 -11.54 -10.54 2.48
N PRO A 171 -11.90 -9.25 2.33
CA PRO A 171 -11.39 -8.37 1.24
C PRO A 171 -9.89 -8.02 1.30
N MET A 172 -9.12 -8.70 2.14
CA MET A 172 -7.68 -8.54 2.31
C MET A 172 -6.89 -9.54 1.45
N HIS A 173 -7.55 -10.30 0.59
CA HIS A 173 -6.97 -11.25 -0.37
C HIS A 173 -6.98 -10.72 -1.82
#